data_AF-A0A7C4GI26-F1
#
_entry.id   AF-A0A7C4GI26-F1
#
_cell.length_a   1.000
_cell.length_b   1.000
_cell.length_c   1.000
_cell.angle_alpha   90.00
_cell.angle_beta   90.00
_cell.angle_gamma   90.00
#
_symmetry.space_group_name_H-M   'P 1'
#
loop_
_entity.id
_entity.type
_entity.pdbx_description
1 polymer ?
#
loop_
_entity_poly.entity_id
_entity_poly.type
_entity_poly.pdbx_seq_one_letter_code
_entity_poly.pdbx_strand_id
1 'polypeptide(L)'
;MKFFYNISKVEDYEYIVLRLEEDGFSGIGAILPIRKKGENYKIFMGIIEEYRSLVEHTSTDEAFSITEKLNKHFPGHPKVTFAIQAAMISLFSKKHSIEIQKLVGGLETPRNELCGERLFPEYVGDVLKLRCLAQDSSSNQTRTYVLTKYPKNEMDEVLSALSTNFKYLEVLSWRELL
;
A
#
# COMPACT_ATOMS: atom_id res chain seq x y z
N MET A 1 13.82 13.44 3.02
CA MET A 1 12.53 13.46 2.28
C MET A 1 11.50 14.33 3.00
N LYS A 2 10.54 14.96 2.30
CA LYS A 2 9.40 15.62 2.96
C LYS A 2 8.23 14.66 3.09
N PHE A 3 7.58 14.60 4.25
CA PHE A 3 6.47 13.71 4.52
C PHE A 3 5.21 14.44 4.97
N PHE A 4 4.16 14.34 4.15
CA PHE A 4 2.86 14.95 4.41
C PHE A 4 1.80 13.87 4.57
N TYR A 5 0.78 14.16 5.39
CA TYR A 5 -0.48 13.45 5.31
C TYR A 5 -1.65 14.41 5.48
N ASN A 6 -2.79 14.04 4.90
CA ASN A 6 -4.04 14.77 5.04
C ASN A 6 -5.18 13.79 5.34
N ILE A 7 -6.11 14.21 6.20
CA ILE A 7 -7.39 13.54 6.33
C ILE A 7 -8.26 14.00 5.17
N SER A 8 -8.64 13.07 4.32
CA SER A 8 -9.58 13.31 3.23
C SER A 8 -10.96 12.78 3.63
N LYS A 9 -11.99 13.54 3.27
CA LYS A 9 -13.39 13.18 3.53
C LYS A 9 -14.11 12.87 2.23
N VAL A 10 -14.83 11.77 2.20
CA VAL A 10 -15.76 11.40 1.14
C VAL A 10 -17.07 10.95 1.80
N GLU A 11 -18.18 11.58 1.43
CA GLU A 11 -19.47 11.39 2.12
C GLU A 11 -19.28 11.57 3.65
N ASP A 12 -19.61 10.57 4.46
CA ASP A 12 -19.46 10.57 5.92
C ASP A 12 -18.21 9.82 6.43
N TYR A 13 -17.27 9.53 5.52
CA TYR A 13 -16.09 8.72 5.78
C TYR A 13 -14.80 9.51 5.61
N GLU A 14 -13.84 9.17 6.48
CA GLU A 14 -12.53 9.79 6.54
C GLU A 14 -11.49 8.73 6.23
N TYR A 15 -10.55 9.07 5.36
CA TYR A 15 -9.40 8.25 5.01
C TYR A 15 -8.16 9.14 4.96
N ILE A 16 -6.99 8.52 5.01
CA ILE A 16 -5.73 9.27 5.09
C ILE A 16 -5.01 9.15 3.77
N VAL A 17 -4.54 10.27 3.25
CA VAL A 17 -3.67 10.34 2.08
C VAL A 17 -2.28 10.77 2.53
N LEU A 18 -1.29 9.95 2.24
CA LEU A 18 0.12 10.21 2.47
C LEU A 18 0.75 10.76 1.18
N ARG A 19 1.65 11.74 1.31
CA ARG A 19 2.45 12.25 0.20
C ARG A 19 3.90 12.39 0.62
N LEU A 20 4.78 11.76 -0.15
CA LEU A 20 6.23 11.89 0.00
C LEU A 20 6.77 12.73 -1.15
N GLU A 21 7.67 13.66 -0.84
CA GLU A 21 8.30 14.53 -1.84
C GLU A 21 9.82 14.56 -1.68
N GLU A 22 10.52 14.42 -2.81
CA GLU A 22 11.97 14.52 -2.91
C GLU A 22 12.34 15.00 -4.32
N ASP A 23 13.26 15.95 -4.44
CA ASP A 23 13.79 16.46 -5.72
C ASP A 23 12.73 16.89 -6.76
N GLY A 24 11.60 17.42 -6.30
CA GLY A 24 10.49 17.87 -7.16
C GLY A 24 9.54 16.76 -7.63
N PHE A 25 9.80 15.51 -7.27
CA PHE A 25 8.90 14.38 -7.51
C PHE A 25 8.02 14.11 -6.29
N SER A 26 6.88 13.46 -6.51
CA SER A 26 5.98 13.06 -5.43
C SER A 26 5.42 11.65 -5.63
N GLY A 27 5.27 10.94 -4.51
CA GLY A 27 4.61 9.65 -4.43
C GLY A 27 3.43 9.70 -3.47
N ILE A 28 2.39 8.91 -3.74
CA ILE A 28 1.13 8.92 -2.98
C ILE A 28 0.89 7.54 -2.35
N GLY A 29 0.51 7.57 -1.07
CA GLY A 29 0.02 6.43 -0.30
C GLY A 29 -1.37 6.75 0.26
N ALA A 30 -2.17 5.74 0.60
CA ALA A 30 -3.45 5.97 1.26
C ALA A 30 -3.83 4.85 2.22
N ILE A 31 -4.56 5.22 3.26
CA ILE A 31 -5.04 4.33 4.31
C ILE A 31 -6.55 4.52 4.42
N LEU A 32 -7.31 3.45 4.25
CA LEU A 32 -8.74 3.41 4.49
C LEU A 32 -9.02 2.76 5.86
N PRO A 33 -9.45 3.53 6.87
CA PRO A 33 -9.91 2.98 8.14
C PRO A 33 -11.25 2.23 7.97
N ILE A 34 -11.32 1.01 8.48
CA ILE A 34 -12.54 0.19 8.48
C ILE A 34 -13.17 0.20 9.88
N ARG A 35 -14.20 1.03 10.07
CA ARG A 35 -14.85 1.24 11.39
C ARG A 35 -15.38 -0.04 12.03
N LYS A 36 -15.94 -0.98 11.24
CA LYS A 36 -16.40 -2.29 11.73
C LYS A 36 -15.29 -3.17 12.32
N LYS A 37 -14.02 -2.86 12.05
CA LYS A 37 -12.84 -3.49 12.65
C LYS A 37 -12.26 -2.68 13.82
N GLY A 38 -12.96 -1.64 14.28
CA GLY A 38 -12.47 -0.72 15.32
C GLY A 38 -11.45 0.30 14.84
N GLU A 39 -11.19 0.37 13.53
CA GLU A 39 -10.22 1.30 12.96
C GLU A 39 -10.82 2.71 12.81
N ASN A 40 -10.02 3.74 13.06
CA ASN A 40 -10.37 5.13 12.78
C ASN A 40 -9.11 5.94 12.43
N TYR A 41 -9.29 7.11 11.80
CA TYR A 41 -8.17 7.90 11.30
C TYR A 41 -7.21 8.37 12.41
N LYS A 42 -7.69 8.58 13.66
CA LYS A 42 -6.86 9.06 14.77
C LYS A 42 -5.81 8.04 15.18
N ILE A 43 -6.15 6.75 15.14
CA ILE A 43 -5.20 5.66 15.41
C ILE A 43 -4.04 5.73 14.41
N PHE A 44 -4.37 5.81 13.12
CA PHE A 44 -3.37 5.86 12.06
C PHE A 44 -2.55 7.14 12.07
N MET A 45 -3.13 8.29 12.40
CA MET A 45 -2.36 9.53 12.59
C MET A 45 -1.29 9.37 13.66
N GLY A 46 -1.62 8.80 14.82
CA GLY A 46 -0.63 8.56 15.87
C GLY A 46 0.53 7.69 15.39
N ILE A 47 0.23 6.64 14.63
CA ILE A 47 1.25 5.76 14.05
C ILE A 47 2.09 6.48 12.98
N ILE A 48 1.46 7.30 12.13
CA ILE A 48 2.16 8.08 11.11
C ILE A 48 3.14 9.06 11.76
N GLU A 49 2.73 9.72 12.86
CA GLU A 49 3.61 10.61 13.62
C GLU A 49 4.77 9.85 14.27
N GLU A 50 4.53 8.63 14.79
CA GLU A 50 5.61 7.77 15.32
C GLU A 50 6.66 7.46 14.23
N TYR A 51 6.23 7.19 13.00
CA TYR A 51 7.13 6.92 11.88
C TYR A 51 7.74 8.17 11.23
N ARG A 52 7.21 9.37 11.51
CA ARG A 52 7.55 10.59 10.76
C ARG A 52 9.05 10.83 10.68
N SER A 53 9.72 10.84 11.82
CA SER A 53 11.15 11.14 11.89
C SER A 53 11.97 10.16 11.05
N LEU A 54 11.65 8.85 11.10
CA LEU A 54 12.35 7.85 10.30
C LEU A 54 12.17 8.08 8.80
N VAL A 55 10.93 8.36 8.38
CA VAL A 55 10.60 8.59 6.96
C VAL A 55 11.28 9.87 6.44
N GLU A 56 11.28 10.95 7.21
CA GLU A 56 11.89 12.22 6.81
C GLU A 56 13.42 12.14 6.68
N HIS A 57 14.08 11.29 7.47
CA HIS A 57 15.52 11.01 7.41
C HIS A 57 15.92 9.91 6.40
N THR A 58 14.96 9.38 5.65
CA THR A 58 15.17 8.38 4.61
C THR A 58 15.26 9.06 3.22
N SER A 59 15.90 8.38 2.27
CA SER A 59 15.95 8.75 0.84
C SER A 59 15.06 7.88 -0.03
N THR A 60 14.69 8.33 -1.22
CA THR A 60 13.85 7.55 -2.14
C THR A 60 14.47 6.19 -2.51
N ASP A 61 15.80 6.08 -2.52
CA ASP A 61 16.50 4.83 -2.88
C ASP A 61 16.29 3.70 -1.86
N GLU A 62 15.75 4.03 -0.69
CA GLU A 62 15.44 3.08 0.39
C GLU A 62 13.98 2.58 0.33
N ALA A 63 13.26 2.87 -0.76
CA ALA A 63 11.87 2.46 -0.98
C ALA A 63 11.64 0.94 -0.78
N PHE A 64 12.65 0.13 -1.07
CA PHE A 64 12.56 -1.33 -1.01
C PHE A 64 12.90 -1.93 0.36
N SER A 65 13.41 -1.14 1.30
CA SER A 65 13.79 -1.59 2.65
C SER A 65 13.10 -0.82 3.79
N ILE A 66 12.33 0.23 3.47
CA ILE A 66 11.68 1.08 4.48
C ILE A 66 10.78 0.29 5.44
N THR A 67 10.03 -0.71 4.95
CA THR A 67 9.12 -1.51 5.77
C THR A 67 9.85 -2.26 6.88
N GLU A 68 11.06 -2.74 6.62
CA GLU A 68 11.90 -3.39 7.62
C GLU A 68 12.30 -2.41 8.73
N LYS A 69 12.68 -1.18 8.36
CA LYS A 69 13.04 -0.13 9.32
C LYS A 69 11.86 0.28 10.20
N LEU A 70 10.71 0.51 9.58
CA LEU A 70 9.49 0.89 10.29
C LEU A 70 9.05 -0.20 11.27
N ASN A 71 9.04 -1.46 10.82
CA ASN A 71 8.66 -2.59 11.68
C ASN A 71 9.67 -2.85 12.81
N LYS A 72 10.98 -2.61 12.59
CA LYS A 72 11.98 -2.67 13.67
C LYS A 72 11.77 -1.59 14.73
N HIS A 73 11.32 -0.42 14.32
CA HIS A 73 11.12 0.72 15.21
C HIS A 73 9.82 0.61 16.01
N PHE A 74 8.70 0.40 15.33
CA PHE A 74 7.38 0.28 15.95
C PHE A 74 6.55 -0.74 15.17
N PRO A 75 6.52 -2.03 15.58
CA PRO A 75 5.90 -3.11 14.81
C PRO A 75 4.37 -3.13 14.91
N GLY A 76 3.72 -3.82 13.97
CA GLY A 76 2.29 -4.15 14.08
C GLY A 76 1.34 -3.18 13.38
N HIS A 77 1.83 -2.38 12.43
CA HIS A 77 1.04 -1.36 11.73
C HIS A 77 1.05 -1.50 10.20
N PRO A 78 0.61 -2.65 9.66
CA PRO A 78 0.79 -3.00 8.26
C PRO A 78 0.14 -2.00 7.29
N LYS A 79 -1.04 -1.45 7.59
CA LYS A 79 -1.66 -0.46 6.69
C LYS A 79 -0.81 0.80 6.51
N VAL A 80 -0.15 1.25 7.59
CA VAL A 80 0.68 2.45 7.55
C VAL A 80 1.97 2.16 6.81
N THR A 81 2.64 1.03 7.11
CA THR A 81 3.87 0.64 6.41
C THR A 81 3.62 0.39 4.92
N PHE A 82 2.50 -0.25 4.57
CA PHE A 82 2.07 -0.46 3.19
C PHE A 82 1.88 0.88 2.46
N ALA A 83 1.15 1.82 3.06
CA ALA A 83 0.88 3.12 2.45
C ALA A 83 2.17 3.94 2.28
N ILE A 84 3.09 3.91 3.25
CA ILE A 84 4.40 4.58 3.14
C ILE A 84 5.23 3.94 2.02
N GLN A 85 5.32 2.61 1.98
CA GLN A 85 6.11 1.93 0.95
C GLN A 85 5.53 2.13 -0.45
N ALA A 86 4.20 2.10 -0.60
CA ALA A 86 3.53 2.41 -1.86
C ALA A 86 3.87 3.84 -2.33
N ALA A 87 3.84 4.82 -1.42
CA ALA A 87 4.25 6.18 -1.72
C ALA A 87 5.72 6.25 -2.14
N MET A 88 6.63 5.56 -1.44
CA MET A 88 8.06 5.54 -1.78
C MET A 88 8.33 4.87 -3.13
N ILE A 89 7.64 3.78 -3.46
CA ILE A 89 7.79 3.08 -4.74
C ILE A 89 7.28 3.96 -5.90
N SER A 90 6.13 4.63 -5.74
CA SER A 90 5.63 5.59 -6.73
C SER A 90 6.62 6.76 -6.91
N LEU A 91 7.17 7.28 -5.82
CA LEU A 91 8.19 8.33 -5.84
C LEU A 91 9.47 7.86 -6.57
N PHE A 92 9.97 6.67 -6.26
CA PHE A 92 11.14 6.06 -6.88
C PHE A 92 10.95 5.87 -8.39
N SER A 93 9.81 5.31 -8.80
CA SER A 93 9.44 5.13 -10.19
C SER A 93 9.51 6.44 -10.98
N LYS A 94 8.94 7.51 -10.43
CA LYS A 94 8.93 8.85 -11.05
C LYS A 94 10.31 9.48 -11.10
N LYS A 95 11.03 9.47 -9.97
CA LYS A 95 12.38 10.06 -9.84
C LYS A 95 13.38 9.45 -10.83
N HIS A 96 13.33 8.13 -11.00
CA HIS A 96 14.26 7.40 -11.86
C HIS A 96 13.71 7.12 -13.26
N SER A 97 12.50 7.58 -13.59
CA SER A 97 11.82 7.30 -14.86
C SER A 97 11.73 5.80 -15.19
N ILE A 98 11.50 4.98 -14.17
CA ILE A 98 11.34 3.53 -14.30
C ILE A 98 9.85 3.21 -14.21
N GLU A 99 9.32 2.48 -15.19
CA GLU A 99 7.95 1.98 -15.15
C GLU A 99 7.68 1.18 -13.88
N ILE A 100 6.61 1.52 -13.15
CA ILE A 100 6.27 0.90 -11.87
C ILE A 100 6.02 -0.62 -12.00
N GLN A 101 5.55 -1.07 -13.17
CA GLN A 101 5.36 -2.49 -13.49
C GLN A 101 6.69 -3.26 -13.46
N LYS A 102 7.82 -2.64 -13.80
CA LYS A 102 9.15 -3.28 -13.72
C LYS A 102 9.63 -3.44 -12.27
N LEU A 103 9.10 -2.63 -11.35
CA LEU A 103 9.49 -2.64 -9.95
C LEU A 103 8.67 -3.68 -9.15
N VAL A 104 7.35 -3.64 -9.31
CA VAL A 104 6.42 -4.42 -8.48
C VAL A 104 5.46 -5.30 -9.27
N GLY A 105 5.44 -5.21 -10.60
CA GLY A 105 4.57 -6.02 -11.44
C GLY A 105 5.04 -7.46 -11.62
N GLY A 106 4.08 -8.32 -11.95
CA GLY A 106 4.28 -9.73 -12.32
C GLY A 106 3.84 -10.04 -13.75
N LEU A 107 3.92 -11.33 -14.10
CA LEU A 107 3.56 -11.87 -15.43
C LEU A 107 2.14 -12.47 -15.46
N GLU A 108 1.41 -12.44 -14.34
CA GLU A 108 0.09 -13.04 -14.25
C GLU A 108 -0.95 -12.16 -14.95
N THR A 109 -1.91 -12.82 -15.60
CA THR A 109 -3.15 -12.17 -16.04
C THR A 109 -4.22 -12.46 -14.99
N PRO A 110 -4.63 -11.47 -14.17
CA PRO A 110 -5.53 -11.70 -13.07
C PRO A 110 -6.92 -12.15 -13.57
N ARG A 111 -7.49 -13.12 -12.87
CA ARG A 111 -8.88 -13.54 -13.02
C ARG A 111 -9.72 -12.85 -11.96
N ASN A 112 -10.80 -12.23 -12.39
CA ASN A 112 -11.80 -11.65 -11.48
C ASN A 112 -12.74 -12.76 -10.94
N GLU A 113 -12.15 -13.69 -10.19
CA GLU A 113 -12.80 -14.89 -9.66
C GLU A 113 -12.40 -15.07 -8.20
N LEU A 114 -13.37 -15.44 -7.36
CA LEU A 114 -13.12 -15.77 -5.96
C LEU A 114 -12.60 -17.21 -5.86
N CYS A 115 -11.41 -17.37 -5.31
CA CYS A 115 -10.80 -18.67 -5.04
C CYS A 115 -10.08 -18.66 -3.69
N GLY A 116 -10.59 -19.46 -2.74
CA GLY A 116 -10.02 -19.63 -1.41
C GLY A 116 -10.12 -18.40 -0.50
N GLU A 117 -9.15 -18.22 0.41
CA GLU A 117 -9.20 -17.18 1.44
C GLU A 117 -8.94 -15.78 0.86
N ARG A 118 -9.67 -14.77 1.35
CA ARG A 118 -9.45 -13.37 1.00
C ARG A 118 -8.26 -12.80 1.76
N LEU A 119 -7.26 -12.32 1.03
CA LEU A 119 -6.10 -11.63 1.57
C LEU A 119 -6.08 -10.18 1.09
N PHE A 120 -5.98 -9.23 2.01
CA PHE A 120 -5.83 -7.82 1.67
C PHE A 120 -4.35 -7.43 1.77
N PRO A 121 -3.73 -6.91 0.69
CA PRO A 121 -2.36 -6.41 0.69
C PRO A 121 -1.99 -5.50 1.85
N GLU A 122 -2.87 -4.55 2.16
CA GLU A 122 -2.69 -3.58 3.25
C GLU A 122 -2.59 -4.22 4.64
N TYR A 123 -3.01 -5.47 4.84
CA TYR A 123 -2.83 -6.21 6.09
C TYR A 123 -1.52 -6.98 6.16
N VAL A 124 -0.85 -7.22 5.03
CA VAL A 124 0.49 -7.80 5.00
C VAL A 124 1.55 -6.74 5.30
N GLY A 125 1.32 -5.51 4.85
CA GLY A 125 2.14 -4.35 5.22
C GLY A 125 3.39 -4.11 4.37
N ASP A 126 3.63 -4.97 3.37
CA ASP A 126 4.82 -4.92 2.52
C ASP A 126 4.48 -5.35 1.08
N VAL A 127 4.61 -4.40 0.15
CA VAL A 127 4.35 -4.52 -1.29
C VAL A 127 5.24 -5.58 -1.93
N LEU A 128 6.51 -5.68 -1.55
CA LEU A 128 7.45 -6.64 -2.13
C LEU A 128 7.22 -8.05 -1.59
N LYS A 129 6.90 -8.17 -0.31
CA LYS A 129 6.52 -9.46 0.28
C LYS A 129 5.30 -10.05 -0.43
N LEU A 130 4.32 -9.22 -0.78
CA LEU A 130 3.14 -9.63 -1.53
C LEU A 130 3.46 -10.16 -2.92
N ARG A 131 4.40 -9.51 -3.63
CA ARG A 131 4.91 -10.01 -4.90
C ARG A 131 5.50 -11.42 -4.75
N CYS A 132 6.29 -11.68 -3.71
CA CYS A 132 6.85 -13.01 -3.46
C CYS A 132 5.78 -14.05 -3.08
N LEU A 133 4.84 -13.69 -2.19
CA LEU A 133 3.76 -14.59 -1.75
C LEU A 133 2.85 -15.01 -2.91
N ALA A 134 2.67 -14.14 -3.91
CA ALA A 134 1.87 -14.45 -5.08
C ALA A 134 2.53 -15.47 -6.02
N GLN A 135 3.87 -15.53 -6.01
CA GLN A 135 4.66 -16.45 -6.83
C GLN A 135 4.90 -17.80 -6.15
N ASP A 136 4.57 -17.93 -4.87
CA ASP A 136 4.80 -19.16 -4.10
C ASP A 136 3.76 -20.24 -4.44
N SER A 137 4.03 -20.95 -5.54
CA SER A 137 3.26 -22.10 -6.01
C SER A 137 3.36 -23.33 -5.10
N SER A 138 4.23 -23.31 -4.09
CA SER A 138 4.40 -24.42 -3.14
C SER A 138 3.33 -24.42 -2.05
N SER A 139 2.65 -23.29 -1.83
CA SER A 139 1.51 -23.22 -0.95
C SER A 139 0.26 -23.74 -1.67
N ASN A 140 -0.27 -24.91 -1.25
CA ASN A 140 -1.56 -25.45 -1.72
C ASN A 140 -2.77 -24.55 -1.36
N GLN A 141 -2.55 -23.35 -0.83
CA GLN A 141 -3.60 -22.43 -0.45
C GLN A 141 -3.90 -21.50 -1.62
N THR A 142 -5.02 -21.76 -2.30
CA THR A 142 -5.57 -20.78 -3.23
C THR A 142 -6.05 -19.58 -2.43
N ARG A 143 -5.67 -18.37 -2.84
CA ARG A 143 -6.03 -17.11 -2.18
C ARG A 143 -6.60 -16.15 -3.22
N THR A 144 -7.57 -15.35 -2.79
CA THR A 144 -8.07 -14.20 -3.54
C THR A 144 -7.45 -12.95 -2.96
N TYR A 145 -6.68 -12.22 -3.75
CA TYR A 145 -6.13 -10.94 -3.34
C TYR A 145 -7.19 -9.85 -3.52
N VAL A 146 -7.46 -9.09 -2.46
CA VAL A 146 -8.49 -8.06 -2.45
C VAL A 146 -7.85 -6.69 -2.48
N LEU A 147 -7.99 -5.98 -3.61
CA LEU A 147 -7.47 -4.62 -3.78
C LEU A 147 -8.55 -3.58 -3.50
N THR A 148 -8.16 -2.56 -2.73
CA THR A 148 -9.01 -1.42 -2.41
C THR A 148 -8.93 -0.37 -3.53
N LYS A 149 -10.07 -0.05 -4.15
CA LYS A 149 -10.19 1.12 -5.02
C LYS A 149 -10.57 2.35 -4.18
N TYR A 150 -9.60 3.22 -3.97
CA TYR A 150 -9.72 4.43 -3.16
C TYR A 150 -10.56 5.53 -3.83
N PRO A 151 -11.13 6.48 -3.06
CA PRO A 151 -12.09 7.46 -3.57
C PRO A 151 -11.61 8.32 -4.74
N LYS A 152 -10.31 8.67 -4.78
CA LYS A 152 -9.71 9.46 -5.87
C LYS A 152 -8.60 8.68 -6.57
N ASN A 153 -8.71 7.34 -6.58
CA ASN A 153 -7.72 6.43 -7.15
C ASN A 153 -6.33 6.62 -6.51
N GLU A 154 -6.28 6.91 -5.22
CA GLU A 154 -5.02 6.92 -4.49
C GLU A 154 -4.33 5.55 -4.60
N MET A 155 -3.03 5.57 -4.89
CA MET A 155 -2.19 4.40 -5.12
C MET A 155 -2.53 3.55 -6.37
N ASP A 156 -3.39 4.01 -7.27
CA ASP A 156 -3.83 3.21 -8.43
C ASP A 156 -2.66 2.70 -9.29
N GLU A 157 -1.60 3.51 -9.47
CA GLU A 157 -0.37 3.10 -10.14
C GLU A 157 0.27 1.85 -9.50
N VAL A 158 0.40 1.85 -8.16
CA VAL A 158 1.04 0.78 -7.38
C VAL A 158 0.13 -0.45 -7.35
N LEU A 159 -1.16 -0.26 -7.07
CA LEU A 159 -2.13 -1.34 -6.94
C LEU A 159 -2.37 -2.03 -8.29
N SER A 160 -2.46 -1.27 -9.38
CA SER A 160 -2.57 -1.81 -10.73
C SER A 160 -1.36 -2.63 -11.11
N ALA A 161 -0.14 -2.14 -10.82
CA ALA A 161 1.08 -2.91 -11.07
C ALA A 161 1.13 -4.18 -10.20
N LEU A 162 0.83 -4.07 -8.90
CA LEU A 162 0.82 -5.20 -7.99
C LEU A 162 -0.20 -6.27 -8.40
N SER A 163 -1.35 -5.87 -8.96
CA SER A 163 -2.42 -6.76 -9.40
C SER A 163 -1.96 -7.83 -10.42
N THR A 164 -0.95 -7.52 -11.23
CA THR A 164 -0.41 -8.44 -12.25
C THR A 164 0.48 -9.54 -11.65
N ASN A 165 0.62 -9.60 -10.33
CA ASN A 165 1.19 -10.75 -9.64
C ASN A 165 0.14 -11.77 -9.23
N PHE A 166 -1.15 -11.41 -9.19
CA PHE A 166 -2.18 -12.23 -8.57
C PHE A 166 -3.01 -12.97 -9.61
N LYS A 167 -3.07 -14.30 -9.50
CA LYS A 167 -3.94 -15.10 -10.37
C LYS A 167 -5.43 -14.87 -10.10
N TYR A 168 -5.83 -14.77 -8.82
CA TYR A 168 -7.20 -14.50 -8.40
C TYR A 168 -7.27 -13.17 -7.68
N LEU A 169 -8.08 -12.26 -8.21
CA LEU A 169 -8.17 -10.88 -7.79
C LEU A 169 -9.63 -10.49 -7.57
N GLU A 170 -9.89 -9.78 -6.49
CA GLU A 170 -11.13 -9.05 -6.26
C GLU A 170 -10.77 -7.58 -6.09
N VAL A 171 -11.46 -6.68 -6.77
CA VAL A 171 -11.29 -5.23 -6.57
C VAL A 171 -12.55 -4.71 -5.91
N LEU A 172 -12.43 -4.27 -4.66
CA LEU A 172 -13.53 -3.68 -3.91
C LEU A 172 -13.37 -2.18 -3.85
N SER A 173 -14.44 -1.45 -4.14
CA SER A 173 -14.49 -0.02 -3.86
C SER A 173 -14.41 0.22 -2.36
N TRP A 174 -13.88 1.39 -1.98
CA TRP A 174 -13.86 1.85 -0.59
C TRP A 174 -15.25 1.74 0.08
N ARG A 175 -16.35 1.91 -0.68
CA ARG A 175 -17.72 1.79 -0.16
C ARG A 175 -18.07 0.38 0.31
N GLU A 176 -17.60 -0.64 -0.40
CA GLU A 176 -17.87 -2.05 -0.08
C GLU A 176 -17.11 -2.53 1.15
N LEU A 177 -16.05 -1.81 1.54
CA LEU A 177 -15.21 -2.15 2.69
C LEU A 177 -15.70 -1.54 4.00
N LEU A 178 -16.52 -0.49 3.94
CA LEU A 178 -17.00 0.25 5.11
C LEU A 178 -18.14 -0.43 5.86
#